data_AF-A0A451GCB7-F1
#
_entry.id   AF-A0A451GCB7-F1
#
_cell.length_a   1.000
_cell.length_b   1.000
_cell.length_c   1.000
_cell.angle_alpha   90.00
_cell.angle_beta   90.00
_cell.angle_gamma   90.00
#
_symmetry.space_group_name_H-M   'P 1'
#
loop_
_entity.id
_entity.type
_entity.pdbx_description
1 polymer ?
#
loop_
_entity_poly.entity_id
_entity_poly.type
_entity_poly.pdbx_seq_one_letter_code
_entity_poly.pdbx_strand_id
1 'polypeptide(L)'
;MRAFIGLLRKDLTIIRNWYLTWFAFMLVGMVGIYVFSVYVSEPSIPVPFLVMMASLHLLLAPLTMLTALNLEGKTQLWLYNPQSSAKLLLSKLSAAAVIQLLAQFFILLYAFFVMKILLANGLIDSYNSFLPVKQGLFMQLGIFAVAIYFSVWVIFLWTLYHLLGKYPAIKNFRWLAVLLVWFAFGFLETLLSKTKLFKKEMFFSVNINISPKMDYGTHNSWNIVYTDAHIPLLIIGLYAVVAIIVFLLSSWLLDRKVEV
;
A
#
# COMPACT_ATOMS: atom_id res chain seq x y z
N MET A 1 -10.39 21.82 12.48
CA MET A 1 -11.01 20.70 11.72
C MET A 1 -11.49 21.11 10.33
N ARG A 2 -12.21 22.23 10.15
CA ARG A 2 -12.70 22.68 8.84
C ARG A 2 -11.61 22.82 7.76
N ALA A 3 -10.45 23.38 8.13
CA ALA A 3 -9.31 23.52 7.21
C ALA A 3 -8.75 22.17 6.71
N PHE A 4 -8.63 21.17 7.60
CA PHE A 4 -8.14 19.84 7.22
C PHE A 4 -9.11 19.11 6.29
N ILE A 5 -10.41 19.17 6.58
CA ILE A 5 -11.44 18.59 5.72
C ILE A 5 -11.44 19.27 4.34
N GLY A 6 -11.25 20.60 4.30
CA GLY A 6 -11.09 21.33 3.04
C GLY A 6 -9.88 20.85 2.23
N LEU A 7 -8.73 20.68 2.89
CA LEU A 7 -7.52 20.12 2.27
C LEU A 7 -7.75 18.70 1.74
N LEU A 8 -8.37 17.83 2.53
CA LEU A 8 -8.67 16.46 2.15
C LEU A 8 -9.59 16.40 0.91
N ARG A 9 -10.67 17.21 0.89
CA ARG A 9 -11.57 17.31 -0.28
C ARG A 9 -10.83 17.82 -1.51
N LYS A 10 -9.97 18.83 -1.35
CA LYS A 10 -9.11 19.33 -2.43
C LYS A 10 -8.21 18.21 -2.97
N ASP A 11 -7.49 17.51 -2.10
CA ASP A 11 -6.56 16.45 -2.50
C ASP A 11 -7.30 15.30 -3.19
N LEU A 12 -8.46 14.85 -2.67
CA LEU A 12 -9.32 13.85 -3.32
C LEU A 12 -9.82 14.29 -4.70
N THR A 13 -10.09 15.57 -4.89
CA THR A 13 -10.52 16.13 -6.18
C THR A 13 -9.38 16.13 -7.18
N ILE A 14 -8.17 16.48 -6.75
CA ILE A 14 -6.97 16.51 -7.60
C ILE A 14 -6.65 15.11 -8.12
N ILE A 15 -6.70 14.09 -7.25
CA ILE A 15 -6.38 12.71 -7.62
C ILE A 15 -7.59 11.94 -8.19
N ARG A 16 -8.70 12.64 -8.49
CA ARG A 16 -9.96 12.02 -8.93
C ARG A 16 -9.81 11.12 -10.14
N ASN A 17 -9.21 11.67 -11.19
CA ASN A 17 -9.09 10.95 -12.45
C ASN A 17 -8.21 9.71 -12.28
N TRP A 18 -7.19 9.79 -11.43
CA TRP A 18 -6.30 8.66 -11.16
C TRP A 18 -7.03 7.48 -10.53
N TYR A 19 -7.84 7.72 -9.48
CA TYR A 19 -8.58 6.62 -8.86
C TYR A 19 -9.71 6.12 -9.76
N LEU A 20 -10.36 6.99 -10.56
CA LEU A 20 -11.38 6.55 -11.53
C LEU A 20 -10.77 5.62 -12.58
N THR A 21 -9.58 5.94 -13.10
CA THR A 21 -8.84 5.06 -14.00
C THR A 21 -8.50 3.74 -13.33
N TRP A 22 -8.07 3.76 -12.06
CA TRP A 22 -7.79 2.54 -11.30
C TRP A 22 -9.04 1.66 -11.15
N PHE A 23 -10.17 2.22 -10.72
CA PHE A 23 -11.43 1.47 -10.59
C PHE A 23 -11.93 0.95 -11.93
N ALA A 24 -11.82 1.73 -13.01
CA ALA A 24 -12.19 1.28 -14.35
C ALA A 24 -11.31 0.11 -14.80
N PHE A 25 -9.99 0.20 -14.59
CA PHE A 25 -9.05 -0.89 -14.87
C PHE A 25 -9.40 -2.16 -14.09
N MET A 26 -9.67 -2.04 -12.78
CA MET A 26 -10.09 -3.17 -11.95
C MET A 26 -11.38 -3.79 -12.47
N LEU A 27 -12.41 -2.99 -12.74
CA LEU A 27 -13.71 -3.47 -13.18
C LEU A 27 -13.61 -4.18 -14.53
N VAL A 28 -12.93 -3.57 -15.51
CA VAL A 28 -12.71 -4.18 -16.83
C VAL A 28 -11.93 -5.49 -16.70
N GLY A 29 -10.90 -5.52 -15.85
CA GLY A 29 -10.14 -6.75 -15.58
C GLY A 29 -10.98 -7.85 -14.93
N MET A 30 -11.79 -7.52 -13.92
CA MET A 30 -12.69 -8.46 -13.25
C MET A 30 -13.73 -9.06 -14.19
N VAL A 31 -14.34 -8.22 -15.05
CA VAL A 31 -15.32 -8.68 -16.04
C VAL A 31 -14.63 -9.51 -17.12
N GLY A 32 -13.51 -9.02 -17.66
CA GLY A 32 -12.75 -9.69 -18.72
C GLY A 32 -12.27 -11.08 -18.30
N ILE A 33 -11.70 -11.20 -17.09
CA ILE A 33 -11.22 -12.50 -16.59
C ILE A 33 -12.37 -13.48 -16.31
N TYR A 34 -13.52 -12.97 -15.86
CA TYR A 34 -14.71 -13.80 -15.69
C TYR A 34 -15.25 -14.31 -17.03
N VAL A 35 -15.39 -13.44 -18.03
CA VAL A 35 -15.80 -13.85 -19.39
C VAL A 35 -14.83 -14.90 -19.95
N PHE A 36 -13.53 -14.69 -19.76
CA PHE A 36 -12.51 -15.66 -20.16
C PHE A 36 -12.64 -17.00 -19.41
N SER A 37 -12.93 -16.98 -18.10
CA SER A 37 -13.16 -18.21 -17.32
C SER A 37 -14.34 -19.02 -17.83
N VAL A 38 -15.42 -18.36 -18.25
CA VAL A 38 -16.59 -19.00 -18.84
C VAL A 38 -16.25 -19.55 -20.24
N TYR A 39 -15.53 -18.78 -21.05
CA TYR A 39 -15.13 -19.20 -22.40
C TYR A 39 -14.27 -20.48 -22.41
N VAL A 40 -13.32 -20.59 -21.47
CA VAL A 40 -12.43 -21.75 -21.35
C VAL A 40 -13.05 -22.87 -20.50
N SER A 41 -14.23 -22.66 -19.92
CA SER A 41 -14.91 -23.58 -19.00
C SER A 41 -14.06 -23.95 -17.76
N GLU A 42 -13.25 -23.01 -17.29
CA GLU A 42 -12.37 -23.20 -16.14
C GLU A 42 -12.68 -22.14 -15.05
N PRO A 43 -13.58 -22.46 -14.10
CA PRO A 43 -14.10 -21.50 -13.12
C PRO A 43 -13.06 -21.06 -12.08
N SER A 44 -11.87 -21.68 -12.04
CA SER A 44 -10.79 -21.31 -11.12
C SER A 44 -9.92 -20.14 -11.62
N ILE A 45 -9.98 -19.79 -12.91
CA ILE A 45 -9.21 -18.69 -13.54
C ILE A 45 -9.32 -17.32 -12.83
N PRO A 46 -10.47 -16.92 -12.25
CA PRO A 46 -10.57 -15.65 -11.52
C PRO A 46 -9.70 -15.55 -10.25
N VAL A 47 -9.25 -16.68 -9.68
CA VAL A 47 -8.47 -16.73 -8.43
C VAL A 47 -7.08 -16.08 -8.58
N PRO A 48 -6.25 -16.44 -9.58
CA PRO A 48 -5.00 -15.74 -9.86
C PRO A 48 -5.17 -14.21 -9.98
N PHE A 49 -6.22 -13.76 -10.68
CA PHE A 49 -6.49 -12.34 -10.85
C PHE A 49 -6.82 -11.65 -9.52
N LEU A 50 -7.63 -12.28 -8.66
CA LEU A 50 -7.94 -11.78 -7.32
C LEU A 50 -6.66 -11.50 -6.51
N VAL A 51 -5.73 -12.45 -6.47
CA VAL A 51 -4.49 -12.31 -5.67
C VAL A 51 -3.50 -11.34 -6.30
N MET A 52 -3.37 -11.34 -7.63
CA MET A 52 -2.58 -10.35 -8.35
C MET A 52 -3.09 -8.94 -8.04
N MET A 53 -4.40 -8.72 -8.16
CA MET A 53 -5.00 -7.42 -7.87
C MET A 53 -4.85 -7.04 -6.40
N ALA A 54 -5.05 -7.96 -5.45
CA ALA A 54 -4.80 -7.71 -4.04
C ALA A 54 -3.33 -7.30 -3.78
N SER A 55 -2.37 -7.93 -4.47
CA SER A 55 -0.95 -7.58 -4.36
C SER A 55 -0.65 -6.20 -4.94
N LEU A 56 -1.26 -5.84 -6.08
CA LEU A 56 -1.10 -4.51 -6.69
C LEU A 56 -1.60 -3.37 -5.81
N HIS A 57 -2.50 -3.63 -4.85
CA HIS A 57 -2.92 -2.63 -3.87
C HIS A 57 -1.78 -2.17 -2.97
N LEU A 58 -0.68 -2.93 -2.82
CA LEU A 58 0.52 -2.47 -2.11
C LEU A 58 1.12 -1.21 -2.75
N LEU A 59 0.92 -1.02 -4.07
CA LEU A 59 1.47 0.10 -4.83
C LEU A 59 0.49 1.26 -5.00
N LEU A 60 -0.80 1.05 -4.76
CA LEU A 60 -1.84 2.06 -5.02
C LEU A 60 -1.64 3.33 -4.18
N ALA A 61 -1.54 3.22 -2.86
CA ALA A 61 -1.31 4.39 -1.99
C ALA A 61 0.07 5.06 -2.24
N PRO A 62 1.19 4.34 -2.42
CA PRO A 62 2.47 4.96 -2.74
C PRO A 62 2.47 5.73 -4.08
N LEU A 63 1.88 5.15 -5.13
CA LEU A 63 1.81 5.78 -6.45
C LEU A 63 0.88 7.00 -6.46
N THR A 64 -0.29 6.91 -5.80
CA THR A 64 -1.18 8.07 -5.63
C THR A 64 -0.51 9.19 -4.84
N MET A 65 0.29 8.85 -3.83
CA MET A 65 1.05 9.83 -3.07
C MET A 65 2.10 10.52 -3.96
N LEU A 66 2.85 9.75 -4.75
CA LEU A 66 3.86 10.30 -5.67
C LEU A 66 3.24 11.22 -6.72
N THR A 67 2.10 10.84 -7.30
CA THR A 67 1.41 11.69 -8.29
C THR A 67 0.90 12.98 -7.65
N ALA A 68 0.27 12.91 -6.46
CA ALA A 68 -0.19 14.07 -5.72
C ALA A 68 0.96 15.04 -5.38
N LEU A 69 2.09 14.51 -4.91
CA LEU A 69 3.28 15.30 -4.59
C LEU A 69 3.89 15.95 -5.83
N ASN A 70 3.99 15.23 -6.95
CA ASN A 70 4.54 15.77 -8.20
C ASN A 70 3.67 16.89 -8.79
N LEU A 71 2.34 16.78 -8.69
CA LEU A 71 1.42 17.84 -9.10
C LEU A 71 1.61 19.11 -8.26
N GLU A 72 1.78 18.95 -6.96
CA GLU A 72 2.08 20.09 -6.09
C GLU A 72 3.50 20.62 -6.34
N GLY A 73 4.46 19.74 -6.65
CA GLY A 73 5.85 20.03 -7.01
C GLY A 73 5.97 21.06 -8.13
N LYS A 74 5.13 20.91 -9.14
CA LYS A 74 5.08 21.77 -10.32
C LYS A 74 4.44 23.13 -10.04
N THR A 75 3.43 23.16 -9.18
CA THR A 75 2.62 24.36 -8.93
C THR A 75 3.12 25.17 -7.73
N GLN A 76 3.99 24.59 -6.89
CA GLN A 76 4.56 25.19 -5.67
C GLN A 76 3.50 25.76 -4.71
N LEU A 77 2.25 25.30 -4.81
CA LEU A 77 1.12 25.83 -4.04
C LEU A 77 1.26 25.64 -2.52
N TRP A 78 2.13 24.72 -2.07
CA TRP A 78 2.41 24.57 -0.64
C TRP A 78 3.13 25.78 -0.03
N LEU A 79 3.89 26.55 -0.83
CA LEU A 79 4.63 27.73 -0.33
C LEU A 79 3.69 28.84 0.15
N TYR A 80 2.50 28.93 -0.44
CA TYR A 80 1.52 29.97 -0.14
C TYR A 80 0.42 29.48 0.81
N ASN A 81 0.59 28.28 1.40
CA ASN A 81 -0.42 27.71 2.27
C ASN A 81 -0.18 28.15 3.72
N PRO A 82 -1.18 28.75 4.41
CA PRO A 82 -1.03 29.16 5.81
C PRO A 82 -1.02 27.97 6.80
N GLN A 83 -1.20 26.74 6.32
CA GLN A 83 -1.17 25.54 7.16
C GLN A 83 0.24 24.92 7.19
N SER A 84 0.61 24.32 8.32
CA SER A 84 1.88 23.62 8.47
C SER A 84 2.05 22.48 7.46
N SER A 85 3.29 22.22 7.05
CA SER A 85 3.63 21.11 6.14
C SER A 85 3.11 19.77 6.63
N ALA A 86 3.16 19.51 7.94
CA ALA A 86 2.61 18.30 8.54
C ALA A 86 1.12 18.11 8.22
N LYS A 87 0.31 19.18 8.28
CA LYS A 87 -1.12 19.10 7.98
C LYS A 87 -1.37 18.86 6.48
N LEU A 88 -0.55 19.44 5.61
CA LEU A 88 -0.62 19.25 4.14
C LEU A 88 -0.24 17.83 3.73
N LEU A 89 0.84 17.29 4.30
CA LEU A 89 1.26 15.92 4.03
C LEU A 89 0.26 14.91 4.60
N LEU A 90 -0.30 15.17 5.79
CA LEU A 90 -1.31 14.33 6.41
C LEU A 90 -2.62 14.30 5.60
N SER A 91 -3.03 15.42 5.00
CA SER A 91 -4.26 15.44 4.18
C SER A 91 -4.11 14.58 2.93
N LYS A 92 -2.94 14.58 2.30
CA LYS A 92 -2.64 13.71 1.14
C LYS A 92 -2.56 12.25 1.52
N LEU A 93 -1.87 11.93 2.62
CA LEU A 93 -1.79 10.57 3.13
C LEU A 93 -3.19 10.04 3.47
N SER A 94 -4.04 10.89 4.04
CA SER A 94 -5.45 10.55 4.31
C SER A 94 -6.27 10.37 3.02
N ALA A 95 -6.04 11.18 1.99
CA ALA A 95 -6.69 11.03 0.69
C ALA A 95 -6.32 9.69 0.02
N ALA A 96 -5.02 9.36 0.03
CA ALA A 96 -4.52 8.07 -0.45
C ALA A 96 -5.09 6.90 0.36
N ALA A 97 -5.16 7.03 1.68
CA ALA A 97 -5.74 6.02 2.57
C ALA A 97 -7.24 5.77 2.29
N VAL A 98 -8.03 6.82 2.05
CA VAL A 98 -9.45 6.67 1.70
C VAL A 98 -9.60 5.93 0.39
N ILE A 99 -8.83 6.28 -0.64
CA ILE A 99 -8.86 5.60 -1.94
C ILE A 99 -8.43 4.14 -1.81
N GLN A 100 -7.38 3.88 -1.03
CA GLN A 100 -6.90 2.54 -0.73
C GLN A 100 -8.01 1.68 -0.12
N LEU A 101 -8.69 2.18 0.93
CA LEU A 101 -9.77 1.46 1.60
C LEU A 101 -10.96 1.20 0.67
N LEU A 102 -11.32 2.18 -0.17
CA LEU A 102 -12.37 1.99 -1.18
C LEU A 102 -11.97 0.89 -2.18
N ALA A 103 -10.74 0.91 -2.69
CA ALA A 103 -10.24 -0.09 -3.62
C ALA A 103 -10.20 -1.51 -3.02
N GLN A 104 -9.77 -1.62 -1.76
CA GLN A 104 -9.80 -2.87 -1.02
C GLN A 104 -11.21 -3.38 -0.76
N PHE A 105 -12.18 -2.49 -0.52
CA PHE A 105 -13.58 -2.87 -0.42
C PHE A 105 -14.10 -3.47 -1.74
N PHE A 106 -13.74 -2.91 -2.90
CA PHE A 106 -14.08 -3.52 -4.20
C PHE A 106 -13.45 -4.91 -4.38
N ILE A 107 -12.19 -5.09 -3.98
CA ILE A 107 -11.56 -6.42 -4.02
C ILE A 107 -12.22 -7.41 -3.08
N LEU A 108 -12.69 -6.97 -1.92
CA LEU A 108 -13.44 -7.83 -1.00
C LEU A 108 -14.75 -8.31 -1.65
N LEU A 109 -15.50 -7.41 -2.29
CA LEU A 109 -16.72 -7.79 -3.04
C LEU A 109 -16.40 -8.78 -4.16
N TYR A 110 -15.30 -8.56 -4.88
CA TYR A 110 -14.85 -9.47 -5.94
C TYR A 110 -14.44 -10.83 -5.37
N ALA A 111 -13.78 -10.89 -4.20
CA ALA A 111 -13.45 -12.15 -3.53
C ALA A 111 -14.71 -12.95 -3.19
N PHE A 112 -15.76 -12.30 -2.69
CA PHE A 112 -17.05 -12.95 -2.45
C PHE A 112 -17.68 -13.48 -3.73
N PHE A 113 -17.60 -12.72 -4.82
CA PHE A 113 -18.08 -13.16 -6.13
C PHE A 113 -17.32 -14.40 -6.63
N VAL A 114 -15.99 -14.41 -6.54
CA VAL A 114 -15.15 -15.56 -6.91
C VAL A 114 -15.49 -16.78 -6.05
N MET A 115 -15.59 -16.63 -4.73
CA MET A 115 -15.96 -17.72 -3.82
C MET A 115 -17.33 -18.33 -4.17
N LYS A 116 -18.31 -17.49 -4.56
CA LYS A 116 -19.62 -17.97 -5.00
C LYS A 116 -19.52 -18.84 -6.27
N ILE A 117 -18.69 -18.43 -7.24
CA ILE A 117 -18.46 -19.20 -8.47
C ILE A 117 -17.81 -20.54 -8.13
N LEU A 118 -16.76 -20.55 -7.31
CA LEU A 118 -16.06 -21.78 -6.93
C LEU A 118 -16.98 -22.76 -6.21
N LEU A 119 -17.81 -22.26 -5.28
CA LEU A 119 -18.77 -23.07 -4.54
C LEU A 119 -19.84 -23.67 -5.46
N ALA A 120 -20.37 -22.88 -6.40
CA ALA A 120 -21.38 -23.35 -7.36
C ALA A 120 -20.86 -24.43 -8.31
N ASN A 121 -19.55 -24.48 -8.54
CA ASN A 121 -18.89 -25.49 -9.38
C ASN A 121 -18.28 -26.65 -8.56
N GLY A 122 -18.55 -26.72 -7.25
CA GLY A 122 -18.04 -27.79 -6.39
C GLY A 122 -16.52 -27.79 -6.21
N LEU A 123 -15.84 -26.67 -6.47
CA LEU A 123 -14.38 -26.56 -6.32
C LEU A 123 -13.95 -26.29 -4.88
N ILE A 124 -14.87 -25.81 -4.04
CA ILE A 124 -14.67 -25.56 -2.61
C ILE A 124 -15.91 -26.05 -1.84
N ASP A 125 -15.71 -26.54 -0.62
CA ASP A 125 -16.81 -27.05 0.21
C ASP A 125 -17.53 -25.94 0.97
N SER A 126 -16.83 -24.85 1.28
CA SER A 126 -17.38 -23.70 2.00
C SER A 126 -16.54 -22.43 1.80
N TYR A 127 -17.10 -21.25 2.07
CA TYR A 127 -16.32 -20.00 2.04
C TYR A 127 -15.12 -20.02 3.00
N ASN A 128 -15.27 -20.67 4.15
CA ASN A 128 -14.19 -20.80 5.13
C ASN A 128 -13.04 -21.71 4.65
N SER A 129 -13.29 -22.63 3.71
CA SER A 129 -12.24 -23.47 3.14
C SER A 129 -11.31 -22.71 2.18
N PHE A 130 -11.83 -21.64 1.54
CA PHE A 130 -11.06 -20.85 0.58
C PHE A 130 -10.44 -19.59 1.17
N LEU A 131 -11.25 -18.71 1.76
CA LEU A 131 -10.80 -17.44 2.36
C LEU A 131 -11.63 -17.15 3.61
N PRO A 132 -11.24 -17.71 4.77
CA PRO A 132 -11.96 -17.44 6.00
C PRO A 132 -11.90 -15.94 6.36
N VAL A 133 -13.04 -15.41 6.82
CA VAL A 133 -13.29 -13.95 6.95
C VAL A 133 -12.22 -13.24 7.77
N LYS A 134 -11.78 -13.87 8.87
CA LYS A 134 -10.77 -13.31 9.78
C LYS A 134 -9.42 -13.12 9.05
N GLN A 135 -8.98 -14.13 8.30
CA GLN A 135 -7.75 -14.13 7.53
C GLN A 135 -7.83 -13.12 6.38
N GLY A 136 -8.96 -13.08 5.68
CA GLY A 136 -9.21 -12.08 4.63
C GLY A 136 -9.11 -10.65 5.15
N LEU A 137 -9.71 -10.35 6.31
CA LEU A 137 -9.61 -9.04 6.96
C LEU A 137 -8.18 -8.70 7.36
N PHE A 138 -7.44 -9.63 7.99
CA PHE A 138 -6.05 -9.39 8.35
C PHE A 138 -5.15 -9.17 7.15
N MET A 139 -5.36 -9.90 6.05
CA MET A 139 -4.63 -9.70 4.81
C MET A 139 -4.87 -8.28 4.26
N GLN A 140 -6.12 -7.82 4.23
CA GLN A 140 -6.45 -6.46 3.77
C GLN A 140 -5.85 -5.38 4.68
N LEU A 141 -5.90 -5.56 6.00
CA LEU A 141 -5.25 -4.65 6.95
C LEU A 141 -3.72 -4.63 6.78
N GLY A 142 -3.10 -5.79 6.52
CA GLY A 142 -1.68 -5.89 6.23
C GLY A 142 -1.30 -5.14 4.96
N ILE A 143 -2.03 -5.38 3.86
CA ILE A 143 -1.82 -4.66 2.59
C ILE A 143 -1.98 -3.15 2.79
N PHE A 144 -3.00 -2.72 3.53
CA PHE A 144 -3.23 -1.32 3.85
C PHE A 144 -2.07 -0.72 4.64
N ALA A 145 -1.64 -1.37 5.72
CA ALA A 145 -0.57 -0.88 6.58
C ALA A 145 0.76 -0.75 5.81
N VAL A 146 1.10 -1.75 5.00
CA VAL A 146 2.32 -1.74 4.17
C VAL A 146 2.24 -0.64 3.10
N ALA A 147 1.10 -0.48 2.44
CA ALA A 147 0.91 0.58 1.45
C ALA A 147 1.08 1.98 2.06
N ILE A 148 0.48 2.24 3.24
CA ILE A 148 0.63 3.51 3.97
C ILE A 148 2.08 3.73 4.43
N TYR A 149 2.74 2.69 4.93
CA TYR A 149 4.15 2.75 5.29
C TYR A 149 5.02 3.19 4.10
N PHE A 150 4.84 2.57 2.93
CA PHE A 150 5.56 2.98 1.72
C PHE A 150 5.16 4.38 1.23
N SER A 151 3.90 4.82 1.39
CA SER A 151 3.50 6.20 1.08
C SER A 151 4.27 7.22 1.93
N VAL A 152 4.52 6.93 3.20
CA VAL A 152 5.35 7.78 4.08
C VAL A 152 6.78 7.85 3.58
N TRP A 153 7.35 6.73 3.14
CA TRP A 153 8.67 6.73 2.51
C TRP A 153 8.70 7.53 1.20
N VAL A 154 7.66 7.43 0.37
CA VAL A 154 7.53 8.24 -0.84
C VAL A 154 7.55 9.74 -0.50
N ILE A 155 6.81 10.16 0.54
CA ILE A 155 6.84 11.54 1.03
C ILE A 155 8.26 11.97 1.39
N PHE A 156 8.96 11.16 2.18
CA PHE A 156 10.31 11.48 2.63
C PHE A 156 11.33 11.57 1.49
N LEU A 157 11.36 10.57 0.62
CA LEU A 157 12.29 10.54 -0.51
C LEU A 157 12.00 11.68 -1.49
N TRP A 158 10.72 12.01 -1.70
CA TRP A 158 10.31 13.13 -2.53
C TRP A 158 10.72 14.48 -1.93
N THR A 159 10.51 14.69 -0.63
CA THR A 159 10.93 15.92 0.06
C THR A 159 12.45 16.08 0.02
N LEU A 160 13.21 15.01 0.27
CA LEU A 160 14.66 14.98 0.16
C LEU A 160 15.13 15.36 -1.26
N TYR A 161 14.53 14.77 -2.29
CA TYR A 161 14.84 15.08 -3.69
C TYR A 161 14.66 16.58 -4.01
N HIS A 162 13.56 17.16 -3.54
CA HIS A 162 13.26 18.57 -3.78
C HIS A 162 14.06 19.54 -2.91
N LEU A 163 14.54 19.11 -1.74
CA LEU A 163 15.43 19.89 -0.88
C LEU A 163 16.83 20.00 -1.50
N LEU A 164 17.38 18.89 -1.98
CA LEU A 164 18.70 18.85 -2.63
C LEU A 164 18.75 19.69 -3.91
N GLY A 165 17.60 20.07 -4.47
CA GLY A 165 17.48 20.99 -5.60
C GLY A 165 18.07 22.39 -5.35
N LYS A 166 18.23 22.80 -4.08
CA LYS A 166 18.82 24.09 -3.70
C LYS A 166 20.33 24.15 -3.96
N TYR A 167 21.01 23.02 -4.04
CA TYR A 167 22.47 22.95 -4.15
C TYR A 167 22.92 22.69 -5.60
N PRO A 168 23.58 23.65 -6.29
CA PRO A 168 23.95 23.53 -7.70
C PRO A 168 24.84 22.31 -7.99
N ALA A 169 25.79 22.02 -7.10
CA ALA A 169 26.75 20.91 -7.26
C ALA A 169 26.10 19.52 -7.24
N ILE A 170 24.99 19.37 -6.49
CA ILE A 170 24.32 18.07 -6.29
C ILE A 170 23.08 17.95 -7.18
N LYS A 171 22.66 19.04 -7.85
CA LYS A 171 21.42 19.14 -8.62
C LYS A 171 21.26 18.06 -9.70
N ASN A 172 22.33 17.64 -10.37
CA ASN A 172 22.26 16.60 -11.41
C ASN A 172 22.27 15.17 -10.84
N PHE A 173 22.74 15.00 -9.61
CA PHE A 173 22.92 13.71 -8.94
C PHE A 173 21.94 13.49 -7.77
N ARG A 174 20.88 14.30 -7.67
CA ARG A 174 19.88 14.21 -6.59
C ARG A 174 19.24 12.83 -6.48
N TRP A 175 19.02 12.17 -7.61
CA TRP A 175 18.47 10.82 -7.65
C TRP A 175 19.40 9.78 -6.99
N LEU A 176 20.73 9.95 -7.09
CA LEU A 176 21.70 9.09 -6.41
C LEU A 176 21.61 9.24 -4.89
N ALA A 177 21.44 10.47 -4.39
CA ALA A 177 21.28 10.70 -2.96
C ALA A 177 20.01 10.04 -2.40
N VAL A 178 18.91 10.09 -3.15
CA VAL A 178 17.66 9.39 -2.80
C VAL A 178 17.87 7.88 -2.73
N LEU A 179 18.53 7.30 -3.74
CA LEU A 179 18.86 5.87 -3.74
C LEU A 179 19.79 5.50 -2.58
N LEU A 180 20.81 6.32 -2.32
CA LEU A 180 21.76 6.08 -1.23
C LEU A 180 21.04 6.03 0.12
N VAL A 181 20.11 6.95 0.38
CA VAL A 181 19.32 6.95 1.62
C VAL A 181 18.45 5.69 1.72
N TRP A 182 17.81 5.26 0.63
CA TRP A 182 17.03 4.03 0.61
C TRP A 182 17.88 2.79 0.90
N PHE A 183 19.01 2.65 0.23
CA PHE A 183 19.92 1.52 0.44
C PHE A 183 20.60 1.57 1.81
N ALA A 184 20.96 2.74 2.31
CA ALA A 184 21.50 2.89 3.66
C ALA A 184 20.49 2.45 4.71
N PHE A 185 19.22 2.82 4.56
CA PHE A 185 18.16 2.34 5.45
C PHE A 185 18.00 0.81 5.37
N GLY A 186 17.92 0.24 4.17
CA GLY A 186 17.81 -1.22 3.99
C GLY A 186 19.02 -1.99 4.53
N PHE A 187 20.22 -1.40 4.43
CA PHE A 187 21.43 -1.95 5.02
C PHE A 187 21.37 -1.91 6.56
N LEU A 188 20.94 -0.79 7.14
CA LEU A 188 20.74 -0.66 8.59
C LEU A 188 19.71 -1.66 9.11
N GLU A 189 18.58 -1.81 8.40
CA GLU A 189 17.55 -2.79 8.72
C GLU A 189 18.10 -4.23 8.70
N THR A 190 18.91 -4.56 7.70
CA THR A 190 19.58 -5.87 7.60
C THR A 190 20.60 -6.10 8.70
N LEU A 191 21.29 -5.06 9.16
CA LEU A 191 22.19 -5.15 10.31
C LEU A 191 21.41 -5.36 11.60
N LEU A 192 20.32 -4.61 11.79
CA LEU A 192 19.46 -4.73 12.97
C LEU A 192 18.82 -6.11 13.07
N SER A 193 18.31 -6.67 11.97
CA SER A 193 17.71 -8.01 11.95
C SER A 193 18.68 -9.13 12.33
N LYS A 194 19.99 -8.92 12.14
CA LYS A 194 21.03 -9.88 12.57
C LYS A 194 21.32 -9.84 14.06
N THR A 195 20.95 -8.77 14.77
CA THR A 195 21.23 -8.61 16.21
C THR A 195 20.37 -9.56 17.07
N LYS A 196 20.87 -9.92 18.25
CA LYS A 196 20.20 -10.86 19.17
C LYS A 196 18.83 -10.35 19.66
N LEU A 197 18.58 -9.04 19.63
CA LEU A 197 17.30 -8.41 19.98
C LEU A 197 16.17 -8.86 19.04
N PHE A 198 16.46 -9.09 17.76
CA PHE A 198 15.48 -9.54 16.77
C PHE A 198 15.43 -11.07 16.63
N LYS A 199 16.49 -11.78 17.05
CA LYS A 199 16.51 -13.26 17.08
C LYS A 199 15.78 -13.86 18.27
N LYS A 200 15.59 -13.10 19.36
CA LYS A 200 14.81 -13.53 20.53
C LYS A 200 13.33 -13.18 20.31
N GLU A 201 12.73 -13.82 19.32
CA GLU A 201 11.27 -13.92 19.21
C GLU A 201 10.75 -14.62 20.48
N MET A 202 10.08 -13.91 21.40
CA MET A 202 9.21 -14.61 22.37
C MET A 202 8.29 -13.79 23.27
N PHE A 203 8.19 -12.46 23.17
CA PHE A 203 7.33 -11.74 24.12
C PHE A 203 5.90 -11.51 23.62
N PHE A 204 5.67 -11.28 22.33
CA PHE A 204 4.31 -11.06 21.78
C PHE A 204 4.25 -11.38 20.26
N SER A 205 4.20 -12.67 19.90
CA SER A 205 3.91 -13.11 18.53
C SER A 205 2.47 -13.57 18.42
N VAL A 206 1.77 -13.15 17.37
CA VAL A 206 0.45 -13.71 17.04
C VAL A 206 0.64 -14.67 15.89
N ASN A 207 0.18 -15.91 16.06
CA ASN A 207 0.08 -16.86 14.96
C ASN A 207 -1.11 -16.43 14.12
N ILE A 208 -0.83 -15.97 12.90
CA ILE A 208 -1.87 -15.64 11.95
C ILE A 208 -1.62 -16.44 10.67
N ASN A 209 -2.61 -17.23 10.27
CA ASN A 209 -2.57 -18.03 9.05
C ASN A 209 -2.80 -17.09 7.86
N ILE A 210 -1.76 -16.35 7.46
CA ILE A 210 -1.85 -15.25 6.48
C ILE A 210 -0.83 -15.37 5.35
N SER A 211 -0.07 -16.46 5.24
CA SER A 211 0.81 -16.66 4.09
C SER A 211 0.09 -17.52 3.05
N PRO A 212 -0.64 -16.90 2.09
CA PRO A 212 -1.30 -17.62 1.02
C PRO A 212 -0.25 -18.20 0.08
N LYS A 213 -0.19 -19.52 -0.02
CA LYS A 213 0.45 -20.22 -1.12
C LYS A 213 -0.63 -20.64 -2.10
N MET A 214 -0.47 -20.26 -3.36
CA MET A 214 -1.25 -20.87 -4.42
C MET A 214 -0.67 -22.23 -4.72
N ASP A 215 -1.51 -23.25 -4.60
CA ASP A 215 -1.21 -24.59 -5.08
C ASP A 215 -2.26 -24.97 -6.13
N TYR A 216 -1.78 -25.47 -7.27
CA TYR A 216 -2.65 -26.02 -8.31
C TYR A 216 -2.72 -27.53 -8.10
N GLY A 217 -3.70 -27.95 -7.32
CA GLY A 217 -3.80 -29.31 -6.80
C GLY A 217 -4.50 -30.30 -7.73
N THR A 218 -4.54 -31.56 -7.27
CA THR A 218 -4.97 -32.79 -7.97
C THR A 218 -6.41 -32.81 -8.52
N HIS A 219 -7.24 -31.80 -8.23
CA HIS A 219 -8.62 -31.64 -8.72
C HIS A 219 -8.78 -30.52 -9.75
N ASN A 220 -7.68 -30.12 -10.42
CA ASN A 220 -7.67 -29.07 -11.45
C ASN A 220 -8.13 -27.68 -10.95
N SER A 221 -7.99 -27.42 -9.65
CA SER A 221 -8.46 -26.18 -9.00
C SER A 221 -7.35 -25.45 -8.25
N TRP A 222 -7.41 -24.12 -8.28
CA TRP A 222 -6.55 -23.25 -7.49
C TRP A 222 -6.98 -23.26 -6.04
N ASN A 223 -6.12 -23.75 -5.15
CA ASN A 223 -6.29 -23.64 -3.71
C ASN A 223 -5.36 -22.59 -3.13
N ILE A 224 -5.88 -21.81 -2.18
CA ILE A 224 -5.08 -20.89 -1.36
C ILE A 224 -4.77 -21.61 -0.05
N VAL A 225 -3.59 -22.21 0.04
CA VAL A 225 -3.13 -22.87 1.26
C VAL A 225 -2.54 -21.81 2.18
N TYR A 226 -3.09 -21.67 3.38
CA TYR A 226 -2.55 -20.78 4.39
C TYR A 226 -1.46 -21.48 5.17
N THR A 227 -0.24 -20.97 5.09
CA THR A 227 0.82 -21.35 6.02
C THR A 227 0.83 -20.42 7.22
N ASP A 228 1.10 -21.01 8.40
CA ASP A 228 1.24 -20.25 9.64
C ASP A 228 2.39 -19.25 9.47
N ALA A 229 2.06 -17.97 9.60
CA ALA A 229 3.06 -16.92 9.66
C ALA A 229 3.11 -16.38 11.08
N HIS A 230 4.30 -16.48 11.69
CA HIS A 230 4.58 -15.80 12.94
C HIS A 230 4.88 -14.33 12.62
N ILE A 231 3.95 -13.43 12.97
CA ILE A 231 4.22 -11.99 12.88
C ILE A 231 4.51 -11.45 14.27
N PRO A 232 5.74 -10.97 14.54
CA PRO A 232 6.06 -10.34 15.82
C PRO A 232 5.42 -8.95 15.91
N LEU A 233 4.55 -8.73 16.90
CA LEU A 233 3.88 -7.43 17.10
C LEU A 233 4.89 -6.30 17.36
N LEU A 234 6.01 -6.62 18.00
CA LEU A 234 7.10 -5.67 18.26
C LEU A 234 7.67 -5.10 16.95
N ILE A 235 7.79 -5.92 15.91
CA ILE A 235 8.30 -5.49 14.60
C ILE A 235 7.32 -4.52 13.95
N ILE A 236 6.01 -4.81 13.99
CA ILE A 236 4.97 -3.90 13.50
C ILE A 236 5.06 -2.55 14.22
N GLY A 237 5.17 -2.57 15.56
CA GLY A 237 5.31 -1.36 16.36
C GLY A 237 6.55 -0.55 16.01
N LEU A 238 7.69 -1.20 15.78
CA LEU A 238 8.93 -0.55 15.38
C LEU A 238 8.81 0.13 14.00
N TYR A 239 8.21 -0.53 13.01
CA TYR A 239 7.96 0.10 11.70
C TYR A 239 6.98 1.28 11.80
N ALA A 240 5.98 1.21 12.67
CA ALA A 240 5.08 2.32 12.92
C ALA A 240 5.83 3.54 13.51
N VAL A 241 6.73 3.31 14.47
CA VAL A 241 7.59 4.36 15.04
C VAL A 241 8.51 4.95 13.97
N VAL A 242 9.14 4.11 13.14
CA VAL A 242 9.96 4.57 12.01
C VAL A 242 9.13 5.43 11.05
N ALA A 243 7.92 5.01 10.70
CA ALA A 243 7.03 5.79 9.84
C ALA A 243 6.71 7.16 10.44
N ILE A 244 6.40 7.23 11.74
CA ILE A 244 6.14 8.51 12.43
C ILE A 244 7.37 9.42 12.36
N ILE A 245 8.56 8.90 12.67
CA ILE A 245 9.81 9.68 12.62
C ILE A 245 10.07 10.19 11.20
N VAL A 246 9.97 9.32 10.20
CA VAL A 246 10.19 9.65 8.79
C VAL A 246 9.17 10.70 8.31
N PHE A 247 7.91 10.59 8.73
CA PHE A 247 6.86 11.57 8.41
C PHE A 247 7.14 12.95 9.05
N LEU A 248 7.54 12.97 10.32
CA LEU A 248 7.89 14.22 11.02
C LEU A 248 9.12 14.88 10.38
N LEU A 249 10.15 14.09 10.06
CA LEU A 249 11.33 14.57 9.33
C LEU A 249 10.94 15.18 7.98
N SER A 250 10.08 14.50 7.22
CA SER A 250 9.59 15.00 5.93
C SER A 250 8.89 16.35 6.07
N SER A 251 8.04 16.48 7.10
CA SER A 251 7.31 17.71 7.39
C SER A 251 8.25 18.87 7.71
N TRP A 252 9.25 18.59 8.55
CA TRP A 252 10.28 19.57 8.93
C TRP A 252 11.17 19.99 7.75
N LEU A 253 11.58 19.04 6.90
CA LEU A 253 12.35 19.34 5.69
C LEU A 253 11.56 20.22 4.71
N LEU A 254 10.24 20.00 4.62
CA LEU A 254 9.37 20.78 3.74
C LEU A 254 9.20 22.21 4.25
N ASP A 255 8.99 22.41 5.56
CA ASP A 255 8.88 23.75 6.17
C ASP A 255 10.15 24.59 5.95
N ARG A 256 11.35 23.99 6.10
CA ARG A 256 12.63 24.69 5.85
C ARG A 256 12.87 25.13 4.41
N LYS A 257 12.11 24.60 3.44
CA LYS A 257 12.18 25.05 2.04
C LYS A 257 11.30 26.28 1.78
N VAL A 258 10.31 26.53 2.64
CA VAL A 258 9.38 27.68 2.52
C VAL A 258 10.04 28.99 2.98
N GLU A 259 11.08 28.90 3.82
CA GLU A 259 11.92 30.05 4.19
C GLU A 259 12.84 30.45 3.03
N VAL A 260 12.29 31.22 2.08
CA VAL A 260 13.03 32.06 1.12
C VAL A 260 12.69 33.51 1.42
#